data_AF-A0A7V2RP88-F1
#
_entry.id   AF-A0A7V2RP88-F1
#
_cell.length_a   1.000
_cell.length_b   1.000
_cell.length_c   1.000
_cell.angle_alpha   90.00
_cell.angle_beta   90.00
_cell.angle_gamma   90.00
#
_symmetry.space_group_name_H-M   'P 1'
#
loop_
_entity.id
_entity.type
_entity.pdbx_description
1 polymer ?
#
loop_
_entity_poly.entity_id
_entity_poly.type
_entity_poly.pdbx_seq_one_letter_code
_entity_poly.pdbx_strand_id
1 'polypeptide(L)'
;MKNTSLLFVLLLFASCNQAQNAKSTTAGSDTSESSRNFQKITKSDAEWKAQLTAEEYHVLREAGTERAFTGEYWDNKKEGKYVCRACGFELFDSKTKFKSGTGWPSFYEPANEYCVGEIKDTKYGWNRTEVVCARCGGHLGHVFKDGPKPTGLRYCINSISLKFVE
;
A
#
# COMPACT_ATOMS: atom_id res chain seq x y z
N MET A 1 68.18 -37.36 24.04
CA MET A 1 67.74 -36.01 23.63
C MET A 1 66.41 -35.76 24.30
N LYS A 2 66.48 -35.14 25.50
CA LYS A 2 65.36 -34.88 26.41
C LYS A 2 65.39 -33.39 26.75
N ASN A 3 64.20 -32.82 26.87
CA ASN A 3 63.77 -31.55 27.44
C ASN A 3 64.78 -30.88 28.40
N THR A 4 64.90 -29.54 28.35
CA THR A 4 64.35 -28.61 29.37
C THR A 4 64.88 -27.18 29.20
N SER A 5 64.11 -26.25 29.76
CA SER A 5 64.45 -24.90 30.26
C SER A 5 63.96 -23.75 29.38
N LEU A 6 63.45 -22.65 29.92
CA LEU A 6 62.96 -22.21 31.23
C LEU A 6 62.66 -20.72 30.96
N LEU A 7 61.52 -20.17 31.37
CA LEU A 7 61.49 -18.88 32.07
C LEU A 7 60.06 -18.50 32.46
N PHE A 8 59.91 -18.32 33.77
CA PHE A 8 58.83 -17.61 34.44
C PHE A 8 58.83 -16.13 34.05
N VAL A 9 57.66 -15.56 33.78
CA VAL A 9 57.35 -14.16 34.15
C VAL A 9 55.92 -14.11 34.69
N LEU A 10 55.81 -13.91 35.99
CA LEU A 10 54.60 -13.49 36.69
C LEU A 10 54.48 -11.97 36.50
N LEU A 11 53.37 -11.49 35.92
CA LEU A 11 52.98 -10.07 36.01
C LEU A 11 51.52 -10.01 36.45
N LEU A 12 51.34 -9.69 37.73
CA LEU A 12 50.10 -9.26 38.33
C LEU A 12 49.84 -7.81 37.88
N PHE A 13 48.75 -7.57 37.18
CA PHE A 13 48.12 -6.24 37.14
C PHE A 13 46.69 -6.35 37.64
N ALA A 14 46.43 -5.55 38.67
CA ALA A 14 45.15 -5.37 39.33
C ALA A 14 44.17 -4.59 38.43
N SER A 15 42.91 -5.02 38.51
CA SER A 15 41.65 -4.26 38.47
C SER A 15 41.50 -3.07 37.50
N CYS A 16 40.45 -3.14 36.66
CA CYS A 16 39.48 -2.05 36.59
C CYS A 16 38.10 -2.54 36.09
N ASN A 17 37.07 -2.18 36.86
CA ASN A 17 35.65 -2.22 36.52
C ASN A 17 35.36 -1.43 35.24
N GLN A 18 34.47 -1.93 34.37
CA GLN A 18 33.18 -1.28 34.09
C GLN A 18 32.34 -2.09 33.11
N ALA A 19 31.11 -2.35 33.53
CA ALA A 19 30.00 -2.74 32.68
C ALA A 19 29.75 -1.66 31.61
N GLN A 20 29.67 -2.07 30.35
CA GLN A 20 29.00 -1.28 29.32
C GLN A 20 27.99 -2.17 28.59
N ASN A 21 26.76 -1.93 29.03
CA ASN A 21 25.49 -2.31 28.45
C ASN A 21 25.49 -1.94 26.96
N ALA A 22 25.46 -2.93 26.07
CA ALA A 22 25.34 -2.71 24.63
C ALA A 22 23.93 -2.18 24.31
N LYS A 23 23.75 -0.86 24.43
CA LYS A 23 22.59 -0.17 23.86
C LYS A 23 22.69 -0.27 22.34
N SER A 24 21.80 -1.09 21.80
CA SER A 24 21.39 -1.10 20.40
C SER A 24 21.10 0.32 19.94
N THR A 25 21.99 0.90 19.15
CA THR A 25 21.74 2.08 18.33
C THR A 25 20.88 1.66 17.14
N THR A 26 19.56 1.77 17.30
CA THR A 26 18.62 1.82 16.19
C THR A 26 18.63 3.24 15.64
N ALA A 27 19.35 3.43 14.54
CA ALA A 27 19.34 4.68 13.79
C ALA A 27 18.18 4.66 12.78
N GLY A 28 17.33 5.69 12.83
CA GLY A 28 16.61 6.22 11.67
C GLY A 28 15.20 5.68 11.40
N SER A 29 14.25 6.04 12.24
CA SER A 29 12.81 5.98 11.93
C SER A 29 12.17 7.31 12.36
N ASP A 30 12.43 8.39 11.63
CA ASP A 30 11.72 9.66 11.86
C ASP A 30 11.80 10.52 10.60
N THR A 31 11.07 10.12 9.57
CA THR A 31 10.73 11.01 8.43
C THR A 31 9.45 10.59 7.68
N SER A 32 8.71 9.56 8.13
CA SER A 32 7.53 9.02 7.42
C SER A 32 6.16 9.35 8.05
N GLU A 33 6.13 10.05 9.19
CA GLU A 33 4.87 10.37 9.88
C GLU A 33 4.18 11.64 9.32
N SER A 34 4.98 12.62 8.88
CA SER A 34 4.50 13.96 8.49
C SER A 34 3.60 13.98 7.25
N SER A 35 3.75 12.99 6.39
CA SER A 35 3.16 12.95 5.05
C SER A 35 1.85 12.15 4.95
N ARG A 36 1.45 11.42 6.01
CA ARG A 36 0.14 10.74 6.13
C ARG A 36 -0.89 11.54 6.93
N ASN A 37 -1.05 12.82 6.64
CA ASN A 37 -1.97 13.66 7.41
C ASN A 37 -3.44 13.54 6.93
N PHE A 38 -4.03 12.35 7.05
CA PHE A 38 -5.47 12.16 6.86
C PHE A 38 -6.07 11.28 7.96
N GLN A 39 -7.27 11.65 8.42
CA GLN A 39 -8.01 10.91 9.42
C GLN A 39 -8.60 9.62 8.82
N LYS A 40 -8.27 8.47 9.43
CA LYS A 40 -8.88 7.18 9.07
C LYS A 40 -10.37 7.19 9.36
N ILE A 41 -11.15 6.54 8.50
CA ILE A 41 -12.58 6.36 8.68
C ILE A 41 -12.87 4.90 9.03
N THR A 42 -13.51 4.70 10.17
CA THR A 42 -14.07 3.44 10.61
C THR A 42 -15.57 3.61 10.76
N LYS A 43 -16.34 2.73 10.12
CA LYS A 43 -17.80 2.63 10.26
C LYS A 43 -18.19 1.15 10.34
N SER A 44 -19.32 0.87 10.95
CA SER A 44 -19.95 -0.44 10.96
C SER A 44 -20.48 -0.84 9.58
N ASP A 45 -20.71 -2.15 9.38
CA ASP A 45 -21.32 -2.67 8.16
C ASP A 45 -22.72 -2.08 7.92
N ALA A 46 -23.49 -1.85 8.97
CA ALA A 46 -24.82 -1.24 8.86
C ALA A 46 -24.75 0.19 8.31
N GLU A 47 -23.79 0.99 8.80
CA GLU A 47 -23.57 2.34 8.29
C GLU A 47 -23.07 2.35 6.84
N TRP A 48 -22.20 1.40 6.47
CA TRP A 48 -21.76 1.27 5.08
C TRP A 48 -22.89 0.83 4.16
N LYS A 49 -23.71 -0.15 4.55
CA LYS A 49 -24.89 -0.60 3.78
C LYS A 49 -25.96 0.49 3.67
N ALA A 50 -26.05 1.39 4.64
CA ALA A 50 -26.95 2.55 4.55
C ALA A 50 -26.42 3.64 3.61
N GLN A 51 -25.10 3.72 3.40
CA GLN A 51 -24.48 4.76 2.57
C GLN A 51 -24.25 4.31 1.11
N LEU A 52 -23.94 3.03 0.89
CA LEU A 52 -23.53 2.47 -0.41
C LEU A 52 -24.69 1.71 -1.04
N THR A 53 -24.72 1.63 -2.38
CA THR A 53 -25.59 0.64 -3.04
C THR A 53 -25.11 -0.79 -2.74
N ALA A 54 -25.94 -1.79 -3.02
CA ALA A 54 -25.57 -3.19 -2.82
C ALA A 54 -24.31 -3.57 -3.61
N GLU A 55 -24.20 -3.11 -4.85
CA GLU A 55 -23.06 -3.38 -5.73
C GLU A 55 -21.81 -2.61 -5.28
N GLU A 56 -21.95 -1.35 -4.87
CA GLU A 56 -20.85 -0.57 -4.28
C GLU A 56 -20.34 -1.24 -3.01
N TYR A 57 -21.23 -1.68 -2.12
CA TYR A 57 -20.87 -2.39 -0.91
C TYR A 57 -20.14 -3.71 -1.22
N HIS A 58 -20.68 -4.50 -2.16
CA HIS A 58 -20.08 -5.77 -2.56
C HIS A 58 -18.63 -5.58 -3.04
N VAL A 59 -18.37 -4.59 -3.89
CA VAL A 59 -17.00 -4.33 -4.34
C VAL A 59 -16.15 -3.70 -3.25
N LEU A 60 -16.58 -2.60 -2.63
CA LEU A 60 -15.76 -1.83 -1.68
C LEU A 60 -15.53 -2.52 -0.34
N ARG A 61 -16.42 -3.40 0.11
CA ARG A 61 -16.38 -3.99 1.46
C ARG A 61 -16.21 -5.50 1.47
N GLU A 62 -16.70 -6.19 0.44
CA GLU A 62 -16.56 -7.65 0.33
C GLU A 62 -15.47 -8.08 -0.66
N ALA A 63 -14.71 -7.10 -1.19
CA ALA A 63 -13.65 -7.30 -2.19
C ALA A 63 -14.16 -8.03 -3.46
N GLY A 64 -15.38 -7.70 -3.88
CA GLY A 64 -15.94 -8.11 -5.16
C GLY A 64 -15.23 -7.48 -6.35
N THR A 65 -15.61 -7.89 -7.56
CA THR A 65 -15.05 -7.33 -8.81
C THR A 65 -16.16 -7.12 -9.81
N GLU A 66 -16.26 -5.92 -10.37
CA GLU A 66 -17.24 -5.62 -11.43
C GLU A 66 -16.87 -6.33 -12.73
N ARG A 67 -17.84 -6.54 -13.63
CA ARG A 67 -17.58 -7.17 -14.92
C ARG A 67 -16.73 -6.25 -15.81
N ALA A 68 -15.80 -6.85 -16.57
CA ALA A 68 -14.99 -6.12 -17.54
C ALA A 68 -15.87 -5.35 -18.55
N PHE A 69 -15.45 -4.14 -18.91
CA PHE A 69 -16.08 -3.26 -19.91
C PHE A 69 -17.51 -2.80 -19.56
N THR A 70 -17.94 -2.90 -18.29
CA THR A 70 -19.27 -2.42 -17.87
C THR A 70 -19.23 -1.21 -16.93
N GLY A 71 -18.08 -0.90 -16.33
CA GLY A 71 -17.94 0.19 -15.36
C GLY A 71 -18.03 1.59 -15.98
N GLU A 72 -18.57 2.57 -15.25
CA GLU A 72 -18.75 3.96 -15.71
C GLU A 72 -17.47 4.62 -16.29
N TYR A 73 -16.29 4.22 -15.82
CA TYR A 73 -15.02 4.91 -16.08
C TYR A 73 -13.97 4.07 -16.81
N TRP A 74 -14.31 2.88 -17.32
CA TRP A 74 -13.31 2.05 -18.01
C TRP A 74 -12.73 2.77 -19.23
N ASP A 75 -13.56 3.50 -20.00
CA ASP A 75 -13.18 4.28 -21.18
C ASP A 75 -13.15 5.80 -20.98
N ASN A 76 -13.45 6.30 -19.77
CA ASN A 76 -13.42 7.73 -19.48
C ASN A 76 -12.02 8.34 -19.77
N LYS A 77 -12.00 9.49 -20.45
CA LYS A 77 -10.80 10.24 -20.87
C LYS A 77 -10.83 11.72 -20.45
N LYS A 78 -11.83 12.14 -19.67
CA LYS A 78 -11.92 13.53 -19.21
C LYS A 78 -10.80 13.84 -18.22
N GLU A 79 -10.38 15.10 -18.20
CA GLU A 79 -9.46 15.61 -17.18
C GLU A 79 -10.19 15.80 -15.85
N GLY A 80 -9.58 15.35 -14.76
CA GLY A 80 -10.18 15.41 -13.43
C GLY A 80 -9.54 14.42 -12.46
N LYS A 81 -10.21 14.23 -11.32
CA LYS A 81 -9.77 13.38 -10.21
C LYS A 81 -10.70 12.19 -10.01
N TYR A 82 -10.13 11.05 -9.66
CA TYR A 82 -10.86 9.88 -9.20
C TYR A 82 -10.74 9.78 -7.69
N VAL A 83 -11.87 9.92 -7.01
CA VAL A 83 -11.97 9.83 -5.56
C VAL A 83 -12.62 8.51 -5.15
N CYS A 84 -12.36 8.03 -3.93
CA CYS A 84 -13.03 6.85 -3.38
C CYS A 84 -14.54 7.09 -3.33
N ARG A 85 -15.33 6.22 -3.96
CA ARG A 85 -16.81 6.30 -3.96
C ARG A 85 -17.38 6.34 -2.54
N ALA A 86 -16.78 5.61 -1.60
CA ALA A 86 -17.26 5.53 -0.22
C ALA A 86 -16.90 6.72 0.69
N CYS A 87 -15.75 7.37 0.51
CA CYS A 87 -15.30 8.40 1.46
C CYS A 87 -14.84 9.72 0.83
N GLY A 88 -14.86 9.81 -0.50
CA GLY A 88 -14.48 11.01 -1.25
C GLY A 88 -12.98 11.33 -1.19
N PHE A 89 -12.14 10.40 -0.73
CA PHE A 89 -10.69 10.64 -0.68
C PHE A 89 -10.08 10.53 -2.08
N GLU A 90 -9.23 11.48 -2.48
CA GLU A 90 -8.54 11.44 -3.78
C GLU A 90 -7.64 10.20 -3.88
N LEU A 91 -7.76 9.45 -4.98
CA LEU A 91 -7.03 8.20 -5.19
C LEU A 91 -6.15 8.25 -6.44
N PHE A 92 -6.67 8.77 -7.55
CA PHE A 92 -5.97 8.81 -8.83
C PHE A 92 -6.26 10.10 -9.59
N ASP A 93 -5.33 10.51 -10.43
CA ASP A 93 -5.48 11.64 -11.35
C ASP A 93 -5.71 11.11 -12.78
N SER A 94 -6.58 11.75 -13.54
CA SER A 94 -6.76 11.47 -14.98
C SER A 94 -5.46 11.45 -15.79
N LYS A 95 -4.45 12.25 -15.41
CA LYS A 95 -3.12 12.30 -16.05
C LYS A 95 -2.39 10.98 -16.01
N THR A 96 -2.69 10.14 -15.03
CA THR A 96 -2.02 8.84 -14.83
C THR A 96 -2.83 7.68 -15.41
N LYS A 97 -4.06 7.96 -15.87
CA LYS A 97 -4.94 6.99 -16.50
C LYS A 97 -4.44 6.64 -17.90
N PHE A 98 -4.51 5.37 -18.27
CA PHE A 98 -4.13 4.90 -19.61
C PHE A 98 -5.04 3.76 -20.10
N LYS A 99 -5.02 3.52 -21.41
CA LYS A 99 -5.79 2.43 -22.04
C LYS A 99 -4.98 1.13 -21.97
N SER A 100 -5.29 0.29 -20.99
CA SER A 100 -4.66 -1.03 -20.81
C SER A 100 -5.30 -2.14 -21.65
N GLY A 101 -6.58 -1.98 -22.04
CA GLY A 101 -7.36 -3.03 -22.70
C GLY A 101 -7.91 -4.10 -21.76
N THR A 102 -7.78 -3.94 -20.44
CA THR A 102 -8.24 -4.96 -19.46
C THR A 102 -9.75 -4.94 -19.24
N GLY A 103 -10.41 -3.82 -19.52
CA GLY A 103 -11.84 -3.63 -19.25
C GLY A 103 -12.17 -2.92 -17.94
N TRP A 104 -11.15 -2.49 -17.19
CA TRP A 104 -11.30 -1.66 -15.99
C TRP A 104 -10.42 -0.40 -16.09
N PRO A 105 -10.78 0.70 -15.39
CA PRO A 105 -9.88 1.83 -15.19
C PRO A 105 -8.46 1.39 -14.84
N SER A 106 -7.47 1.95 -15.53
CA SER A 106 -6.06 1.60 -15.33
C SER A 106 -5.23 2.86 -15.19
N PHE A 107 -4.46 2.94 -14.10
CA PHE A 107 -3.59 4.06 -13.78
C PHE A 107 -2.16 3.56 -13.58
N TYR A 108 -1.15 4.33 -13.98
CA TYR A 108 0.24 3.91 -13.77
C TYR A 108 0.82 4.35 -12.42
N GLU A 109 0.17 5.30 -11.74
CA GLU A 109 0.54 5.76 -10.39
C GLU A 109 -0.70 6.32 -9.64
N PRO A 110 -0.74 6.22 -8.30
CA PRO A 110 -1.75 6.88 -7.48
C PRO A 110 -1.54 8.41 -7.43
N ALA A 111 -2.55 9.15 -6.99
CA ALA A 111 -2.46 10.61 -6.87
C ALA A 111 -1.37 11.09 -5.91
N ASN A 112 -1.07 10.30 -4.87
CA ASN A 112 0.11 10.44 -4.02
C ASN A 112 0.48 9.09 -3.38
N GLU A 113 1.64 9.01 -2.75
CA GLU A 113 2.19 7.77 -2.20
C GLU A 113 1.41 7.19 -0.99
N TYR A 114 0.45 7.93 -0.42
CA TYR A 114 -0.31 7.52 0.78
C TYR A 114 -1.80 7.31 0.54
N CYS A 115 -2.32 7.60 -0.65
CA CYS A 115 -3.76 7.57 -0.88
C CYS A 115 -4.34 6.16 -1.05
N VAL A 116 -3.47 5.20 -1.39
CA VAL A 116 -3.79 3.78 -1.52
C VAL A 116 -2.96 2.94 -0.55
N GLY A 117 -3.53 1.85 -0.07
CA GLY A 117 -2.80 0.78 0.62
C GLY A 117 -2.67 -0.44 -0.28
N GLU A 118 -1.61 -1.22 -0.08
CA GLU A 118 -1.35 -2.45 -0.81
C GLU A 118 -1.36 -3.64 0.15
N ILE A 119 -2.18 -4.65 -0.13
CA ILE A 119 -2.37 -5.84 0.69
C ILE A 119 -2.04 -7.08 -0.15
N LYS A 120 -1.28 -8.02 0.40
CA LYS A 120 -0.99 -9.29 -0.28
C LYS A 120 -2.27 -10.11 -0.40
N ASP A 121 -2.65 -10.46 -1.62
CA ASP A 121 -3.80 -11.31 -1.94
C ASP A 121 -3.33 -12.64 -2.53
N THR A 122 -3.52 -13.72 -1.76
CA THR A 122 -3.17 -15.10 -2.16
C THR A 122 -4.40 -15.95 -2.50
N LYS A 123 -5.58 -15.33 -2.67
CA LYS A 123 -6.82 -16.06 -2.97
C LYS A 123 -6.69 -16.81 -4.30
N TYR A 124 -7.37 -17.96 -4.38
CA TYR A 124 -7.41 -18.82 -5.57
C TYR A 124 -6.03 -19.34 -6.05
N GLY A 125 -4.98 -19.25 -5.23
CA GLY A 125 -3.62 -19.69 -5.57
C GLY A 125 -2.82 -18.67 -6.39
N TRP A 126 -3.33 -17.44 -6.53
CA TRP A 126 -2.68 -16.38 -7.29
C TRP A 126 -1.96 -15.44 -6.32
N ASN A 127 -0.75 -15.00 -6.65
CA ASN A 127 -0.06 -13.98 -5.87
C ASN A 127 -0.32 -12.61 -6.50
N ARG A 128 -1.35 -11.91 -6.01
CA ARG A 128 -1.70 -10.56 -6.43
C ARG A 128 -1.47 -9.58 -5.28
N THR A 129 -1.42 -8.30 -5.63
CA THR A 129 -1.40 -7.21 -4.64
C THR A 129 -2.72 -6.46 -4.76
N GLU A 130 -3.58 -6.63 -3.76
CA GLU A 130 -4.83 -5.88 -3.62
C GLU A 130 -4.52 -4.42 -3.32
N VAL A 131 -5.30 -3.53 -3.91
CA VAL A 131 -5.25 -2.08 -3.70
C VAL A 131 -6.50 -1.66 -2.94
N VAL A 132 -6.32 -0.96 -1.82
CA VAL A 132 -7.40 -0.45 -0.97
C VAL A 132 -7.30 1.06 -0.78
N CYS A 133 -8.42 1.74 -0.52
CA CYS A 133 -8.40 3.14 -0.13
C CYS A 133 -7.70 3.28 1.23
N ALA A 134 -6.63 4.09 1.29
CA ALA A 134 -5.88 4.23 2.53
C ALA A 134 -6.71 4.90 3.64
N ARG A 135 -7.71 5.74 3.31
CA ARG A 135 -8.52 6.44 4.32
C ARG A 135 -9.60 5.57 4.96
N CYS A 136 -10.35 4.79 4.19
CA CYS A 136 -11.51 4.02 4.68
C CYS A 136 -11.38 2.50 4.52
N GLY A 137 -10.25 2.01 4.02
CA GLY A 137 -9.99 0.58 3.82
C GLY A 137 -10.81 -0.09 2.71
N GLY A 138 -11.57 0.66 1.92
CA GLY A 138 -12.42 0.09 0.88
C GLY A 138 -11.61 -0.54 -0.26
N HIS A 139 -11.98 -1.74 -0.71
CA HIS A 139 -11.37 -2.43 -1.84
C HIS A 139 -11.53 -1.63 -3.14
N LEU A 140 -10.43 -1.49 -3.88
CA LEU A 140 -10.38 -0.76 -5.14
C LEU A 140 -10.11 -1.70 -6.31
N GLY A 141 -9.15 -2.60 -6.18
CA GLY A 141 -8.75 -3.52 -7.25
C GLY A 141 -7.38 -4.13 -6.96
N HIS A 142 -6.52 -4.20 -7.98
CA HIS A 142 -5.18 -4.80 -7.85
C HIS A 142 -4.13 -4.01 -8.62
N VAL A 143 -2.87 -4.13 -8.19
CA VAL A 143 -1.70 -3.57 -8.90
C VAL A 143 -0.86 -4.68 -9.53
N PHE A 144 -0.40 -4.42 -10.75
CA PHE A 144 0.41 -5.34 -11.56
C PHE A 144 1.68 -4.64 -12.07
N LYS A 145 2.69 -5.42 -12.46
CA LYS A 145 4.00 -4.93 -12.96
C LYS A 145 4.11 -4.90 -14.49
N ASP A 146 2.98 -4.71 -15.17
CA ASP A 146 2.84 -4.72 -16.63
C ASP A 146 2.30 -3.38 -17.16
N GLY A 147 2.59 -2.29 -16.44
CA GLY A 147 2.20 -0.94 -16.82
C GLY A 147 3.20 -0.23 -17.72
N PRO A 148 2.86 0.99 -18.19
CA PRO A 148 3.74 1.80 -19.00
C PRO A 148 4.86 2.45 -18.15
N LYS A 149 5.86 3.01 -18.84
CA LYS A 149 6.76 4.01 -18.21
C LYS A 149 5.94 5.20 -17.70
N PRO A 150 6.38 5.88 -16.63
CA PRO A 150 7.68 5.74 -15.96
C PRO A 150 7.72 4.64 -14.89
N THR A 151 6.59 4.21 -14.34
CA THR A 151 6.57 3.33 -13.16
C THR A 151 6.65 1.83 -13.49
N GLY A 152 6.19 1.43 -14.67
CA GLY A 152 5.98 0.02 -15.01
C GLY A 152 4.81 -0.63 -14.25
N LEU A 153 4.03 0.16 -13.51
CA LEU A 153 2.92 -0.32 -12.69
C LEU A 153 1.59 -0.09 -13.38
N ARG A 154 0.63 -0.99 -13.13
CA ARG A 154 -0.76 -0.85 -13.56
C ARG A 154 -1.67 -1.10 -12.37
N TYR A 155 -2.21 -0.02 -11.82
CA TYR A 155 -3.31 -0.03 -10.88
C TYR A 155 -4.60 -0.26 -11.67
N CYS A 156 -5.11 -1.50 -11.63
CA CYS A 156 -6.32 -1.94 -12.29
C CYS A 156 -7.47 -1.88 -11.29
N ILE A 157 -8.34 -0.88 -11.43
CA ILE A 157 -9.27 -0.46 -10.39
C ILE A 157 -10.70 -0.61 -10.86
N ASN A 158 -11.57 -1.17 -10.02
CA ASN A 158 -13.00 -1.22 -10.28
C ASN A 158 -13.55 0.21 -10.41
N SER A 159 -14.28 0.47 -11.48
CA SER A 159 -14.95 1.75 -11.70
C SER A 159 -15.96 2.05 -10.60
N ILE A 160 -16.70 1.04 -10.13
CA ILE A 160 -17.69 1.21 -9.06
C ILE A 160 -17.07 1.65 -7.73
N SER A 161 -15.77 1.42 -7.51
CA SER A 161 -15.04 1.89 -6.33
C SER A 161 -14.63 3.37 -6.41
N LEU A 162 -14.71 3.99 -7.59
CA LEU A 162 -14.26 5.35 -7.87
C LEU A 162 -15.45 6.25 -8.12
N LYS A 163 -15.37 7.54 -7.78
CA LYS A 163 -16.23 8.62 -8.31
C LYS A 163 -15.35 9.62 -9.04
N PHE A 164 -15.81 10.17 -10.16
CA PHE A 164 -15.07 11.18 -10.91
C PHE A 164 -15.50 12.61 -10.51
N VAL A 165 -14.52 13.50 -10.39
CA VAL A 165 -14.71 14.93 -10.10
C VAL A 165 -13.93 15.72 -11.15
N GLU A 166 -14.64 16.55 -11.91
CA GLU A 166 -14.09 17.50 -12.89
C GLU A 166 -13.60 18.77 -12.19
#